data_AF-A0A538S0L3-F1
#
_entry.id   AF-A0A538S0L3-F1
#
_cell.length_a   1.000
_cell.length_b   1.000
_cell.length_c   1.000
_cell.angle_alpha   90.00
_cell.angle_beta   90.00
_cell.angle_gamma   90.00
#
_symmetry.space_group_name_H-M   'P 1'
#
loop_
_entity.id
_entity.type
_entity.pdbx_description
1 polymer ?
#
loop_
_entity_poly.entity_id
_entity_poly.type
_entity_poly.pdbx_seq_one_letter_code
_entity_poly.pdbx_strand_id
1 'polypeptide(L)'
;ADIFVRDNLDDQSRELATIAALASMTGTAGQLQFHLGAAMNTGLTEAQMKDFIAVLKAKVGTQEAESADAILGKVLSNRAQ
;
A
#
# COMPACT_ATOMS: atom_id res chain seq x y z
N ALA A 1 4.80 -19.69 12.69
CA ALA A 1 4.12 -19.07 13.83
C ALA A 1 5.23 -18.47 14.69
N ASP A 2 5.46 -17.17 14.78
CA ASP A 2 4.50 -16.12 15.05
C ASP A 2 5.23 -14.76 14.88
N ILE A 3 5.30 -14.24 13.64
CA ILE A 3 5.95 -12.94 13.34
C ILE A 3 4.90 -11.82 13.32
N PHE A 4 3.64 -12.16 13.05
CA PHE A 4 2.56 -11.18 12.92
C PHE A 4 1.98 -10.73 14.28
N VAL A 5 2.13 -11.48 15.38
CA VAL A 5 1.61 -11.11 16.74
C VAL A 5 2.66 -10.42 17.61
N ARG A 6 3.67 -9.77 17.04
CA ARG A 6 4.45 -8.78 17.82
C ARG A 6 3.69 -7.48 17.78
N ASP A 7 3.12 -7.04 18.89
CA ASP A 7 2.29 -5.82 18.98
C ASP A 7 3.12 -4.52 18.91
N ASN A 8 4.20 -4.52 18.13
CA ASN A 8 5.17 -3.44 18.00
C ASN A 8 4.87 -2.51 16.81
N LEU A 9 3.91 -2.87 15.96
CA LEU A 9 3.43 -2.09 14.83
C LEU A 9 1.90 -2.10 14.82
N ASP A 10 1.31 -0.91 14.66
CA ASP A 10 -0.12 -0.76 14.44
C ASP A 10 -0.52 -1.30 13.05
N ASP A 11 -1.82 -1.49 12.85
CA ASP A 11 -2.36 -2.06 11.62
C ASP A 11 -1.99 -1.21 10.39
N GLN A 12 -1.94 0.12 10.54
CA GLN A 12 -1.51 1.04 9.49
C GLN A 12 -0.06 0.74 9.06
N SER A 13 0.85 0.63 10.01
CA SER A 13 2.27 0.38 9.73
C SER A 13 2.49 -0.99 9.09
N ARG A 14 1.71 -2.01 9.48
CA ARG A 14 1.78 -3.35 8.86
C ARG A 14 1.35 -3.34 7.41
N GLU A 15 0.25 -2.65 7.11
CA GLU A 15 -0.25 -2.54 5.74
C GLU A 15 0.75 -1.77 4.88
N LEU A 16 1.27 -0.64 5.34
CA LEU A 16 2.29 0.12 4.60
C LEU A 16 3.56 -0.70 4.33
N ALA A 17 4.04 -1.47 5.32
CA ALA A 17 5.18 -2.37 5.12
C ALA A 17 4.89 -3.46 4.06
N THR A 18 3.69 -4.03 4.09
CA THR A 18 3.25 -5.02 3.11
C THR A 18 3.13 -4.43 1.71
N ILE A 19 2.54 -3.26 1.57
CA ILE A 19 2.43 -2.53 0.30
C ILE A 19 3.81 -2.23 -0.28
N ALA A 20 4.78 -1.79 0.54
CA ALA A 20 6.14 -1.54 0.07
C ALA A 20 6.82 -2.79 -0.50
N ALA A 21 6.67 -3.93 0.20
CA ALA A 21 7.19 -5.21 -0.28
C ALA A 21 6.52 -5.63 -1.60
N LEU A 22 5.19 -5.58 -1.66
CA LEU A 22 4.42 -5.98 -2.84
C LEU A 22 4.69 -5.08 -4.05
N ALA A 23 4.83 -3.77 -3.85
CA ALA A 23 5.17 -2.81 -4.92
C ALA A 23 6.57 -3.04 -5.51
N SER A 24 7.47 -3.67 -4.76
CA SER A 24 8.84 -3.99 -5.19
C SER A 24 8.94 -5.34 -5.90
N MET A 25 7.82 -6.04 -6.12
CA MET A 25 7.76 -7.38 -6.71
C MET A 25 6.89 -7.40 -7.97
N THR A 26 7.22 -8.27 -8.92
CA THR A 26 6.38 -8.52 -10.09
C THR A 26 5.31 -9.56 -9.79
N GLY A 27 4.17 -9.50 -10.49
CA GLY A 27 3.09 -10.49 -10.36
C GLY A 27 2.19 -10.36 -9.12
N THR A 28 2.37 -9.31 -8.30
CA THR A 28 1.67 -9.08 -7.03
C THR A 28 0.51 -8.09 -7.13
N ALA A 29 0.14 -7.63 -8.33
CA ALA A 29 -0.81 -6.53 -8.52
C ALA A 29 -2.16 -6.73 -7.81
N GLY A 30 -2.71 -7.96 -7.79
CA GLY A 30 -3.97 -8.26 -7.10
C GLY A 30 -3.85 -8.15 -5.57
N GLN A 31 -2.73 -8.61 -5.00
CA GLN A 31 -2.44 -8.48 -3.56
C GLN A 31 -2.20 -7.02 -3.20
N LEU A 32 -1.44 -6.30 -4.03
CA LEU A 32 -1.19 -4.87 -3.85
C LEU A 32 -2.50 -4.08 -3.84
N GLN A 33 -3.44 -4.37 -4.74
CA GLN A 33 -4.76 -3.75 -4.75
C GLN A 33 -5.54 -4.04 -3.47
N PHE A 34 -5.53 -5.29 -2.99
CA PHE A 34 -6.19 -5.67 -1.74
C PHE A 34 -5.63 -4.89 -0.54
N HIS A 35 -4.30 -4.88 -0.40
CA HIS A 35 -3.63 -4.22 0.74
C HIS A 35 -3.74 -2.70 0.70
N LEU A 36 -3.75 -2.06 -0.48
CA LEU A 36 -4.06 -0.63 -0.60
C LEU A 36 -5.48 -0.32 -0.09
N GLY A 37 -6.45 -1.18 -0.37
CA GLY A 37 -7.80 -1.08 0.19
C GLY A 37 -7.84 -1.30 1.70
N ALA A 38 -7.14 -2.33 2.18
CA ALA A 38 -7.03 -2.67 3.60
C ALA A 38 -6.37 -1.56 4.43
N ALA A 39 -5.27 -0.97 3.94
CA ALA A 39 -4.60 0.18 4.55
C ALA A 39 -5.56 1.35 4.77
N MET A 40 -6.42 1.65 3.82
CA MET A 40 -7.41 2.71 3.98
C MET A 40 -8.56 2.31 4.93
N ASN A 41 -8.83 1.02 5.13
CA ASN A 41 -9.80 0.54 6.11
C ASN A 41 -9.26 0.63 7.55
N THR A 42 -7.93 0.68 7.74
CA THR A 42 -7.30 0.98 9.03
C THR A 42 -7.24 2.49 9.32
N GLY A 43 -7.85 3.31 8.47
CA GLY A 43 -8.02 4.75 8.68
C GLY A 43 -7.05 5.63 7.90
N LEU A 44 -6.19 5.07 7.04
CA LEU A 44 -5.34 5.88 6.15
C LEU A 44 -6.19 6.59 5.10
N THR A 45 -5.98 7.90 4.99
CA THR A 45 -6.67 8.76 4.02
C THR A 45 -6.04 8.66 2.63
N GLU A 46 -6.79 9.06 1.60
CA GLU A 46 -6.24 9.16 0.23
C GLU A 46 -4.95 10.01 0.18
N ALA A 47 -4.93 11.14 0.89
CA ALA A 47 -3.76 12.02 0.96
C ALA A 47 -2.54 11.29 1.56
N GLN A 48 -2.71 10.58 2.67
CA GLN A 48 -1.64 9.78 3.28
C GLN A 48 -1.15 8.65 2.37
N MET A 49 -2.06 8.02 1.60
CA MET A 49 -1.68 7.01 0.62
C MET A 49 -0.86 7.61 -0.52
N LYS A 50 -1.25 8.79 -1.04
CA LYS A 50 -0.48 9.51 -2.07
C LYS A 50 0.89 9.95 -1.57
N ASP A 51 0.98 10.43 -0.33
CA ASP A 51 2.26 10.76 0.31
C ASP A 51 3.14 9.50 0.43
N PHE A 52 2.56 8.36 0.77
CA PHE A 52 3.29 7.10 0.81
C PHE A 52 3.81 6.65 -0.57
N ILE A 53 3.04 6.84 -1.64
CA ILE A 53 3.52 6.64 -3.02
C ILE A 53 4.72 7.55 -3.33
N ALA A 54 4.70 8.81 -2.87
CA ALA A 54 5.84 9.71 -3.05
C ALA A 54 7.09 9.21 -2.32
N VAL A 55 6.93 8.64 -1.11
CA VAL A 55 8.03 7.98 -0.38
C VAL A 55 8.54 6.75 -1.14
N LEU A 56 7.65 5.91 -1.68
CA LEU A 56 8.04 4.78 -2.54
C LEU A 56 8.87 5.24 -3.74
N LYS A 57 8.45 6.32 -4.41
CA LYS A 57 9.20 6.89 -5.53
C LYS A 57 10.62 7.32 -5.13
N ALA A 58 10.75 7.95 -3.97
CA ALA A 58 12.03 8.45 -3.48
C ALA A 58 12.95 7.37 -2.92
N LYS A 59 12.41 6.26 -2.41
CA LYS A 59 13.18 5.23 -1.69
C LYS A 59 13.35 3.92 -2.43
N VAL A 60 12.44 3.59 -3.36
CA VAL A 60 12.45 2.33 -4.11
C VAL A 60 12.73 2.62 -5.58
N GLY A 61 11.84 3.37 -6.23
CA GLY A 61 12.00 3.69 -7.64
C GLY A 61 10.74 4.26 -8.27
N THR A 62 10.91 4.89 -9.44
CA THR A 62 9.80 5.55 -10.14
C THR A 62 8.81 4.54 -10.72
N GLN A 63 9.29 3.40 -11.21
CA GLN A 63 8.43 2.39 -11.85
C GLN A 63 7.51 1.69 -10.85
N GLU A 64 8.03 1.38 -9.68
CA GLU A 64 7.30 0.77 -8.57
C GLU A 64 6.21 1.73 -8.06
N ALA A 65 6.57 3.01 -7.90
CA ALA A 65 5.64 4.04 -7.46
C ALA A 65 4.52 4.29 -8.48
N GLU A 66 4.84 4.40 -9.76
CA GLU A 66 3.83 4.59 -10.82
C GLU A 66 2.87 3.40 -10.93
N SER A 67 3.40 2.19 -10.80
CA SER A 67 2.58 0.97 -10.78
C SER A 67 1.63 0.93 -9.58
N ALA A 68 2.15 1.27 -8.39
CA ALA A 68 1.34 1.36 -7.18
C ALA A 68 0.30 2.48 -7.24
N ASP A 69 0.63 3.64 -7.83
CA ASP A 69 -0.29 4.77 -7.99
C ASP A 69 -1.45 4.44 -8.93
N ALA A 70 -1.16 3.75 -10.04
CA ALA A 70 -2.19 3.29 -10.96
C ALA A 70 -3.18 2.32 -10.31
N ILE A 71 -2.70 1.45 -9.42
CA ILE A 71 -3.55 0.52 -8.66
C ILE A 71 -4.33 1.26 -7.58
N LEU A 72 -3.70 2.20 -6.86
CA LEU A 72 -4.39 3.06 -5.89
C LEU A 72 -5.55 3.82 -6.56
N GLY A 73 -5.36 4.33 -7.77
CA GLY A 73 -6.43 4.97 -8.55
C GLY A 73 -7.65 4.06 -8.78
N LYS A 74 -7.44 2.76 -9.02
CA LYS A 74 -8.53 1.77 -9.12
C LYS A 74 -9.24 1.57 -7.77
N VAL A 75 -8.48 1.48 -6.68
CA VAL A 75 -9.05 1.33 -5.32
C VAL A 75 -9.93 2.53 -4.97
N LEU A 76 -9.45 3.75 -5.22
CA LEU A 76 -10.20 4.99 -4.96
C LEU A 76 -11.48 5.06 -5.81
N SER A 77 -11.37 4.71 -7.10
CA SER A 77 -12.53 4.68 -8.01
C SER A 77 -13.60 3.71 -7.52
N ASN A 78 -13.22 2.52 -7.08
CA ASN A 78 -14.15 1.50 -6.57
C ASN A 78 -14.81 1.92 -5.23
N ARG A 79 -14.16 2.76 -4.42
CA ARG A 79 -14.70 3.24 -3.13
C ARG A 79 -15.64 4.43 -3.28
N ALA A 80 -15.56 5.15 -4.40
CA ALA A 80 -16.44 6.27 -4.72
C ALA A 80 -17.78 5.82 -5.33
N GLN A 81 -17.94 4.53 -5.63
CA GLN A 81 -19.16 3.91 -6.16
C GLN A 81 -20.14 3.50 -5.06
#